data_AF-A0A3E0NWG8-F1
#
_entry.id   AF-A0A3E0NWG8-F1
#
_cell.length_a   1.000
_cell.length_b   1.000
_cell.length_c   1.000
_cell.angle_alpha   90.00
_cell.angle_beta   90.00
_cell.angle_gamma   90.00
#
_symmetry.space_group_name_H-M   'P 1'
#
loop_
_entity.id
_entity.type
_entity.pdbx_description
1 polymer ?
#
loop_
_entity_poly.entity_id
_entity_poly.type
_entity_poly.pdbx_seq_one_letter_code
_entity_poly.pdbx_strand_id
1 'polypeptide(L)' 'VGGVPSVIEDRANGLLVPPREPEALAAGLTELIDDTDLRERLGKQAQEDAVARHGLGPMVKEVERVYEDVLAESS' A
#
# COMPACT_ATOMS: atom_id res chain seq x y z
N VAL A 1 -4.84 5.69 -14.40
CA VAL A 1 -5.36 5.57 -13.03
C VAL A 1 -4.17 5.32 -12.12
N GLY A 2 -3.86 6.24 -11.21
CA GLY A 2 -2.60 6.23 -10.45
C GLY A 2 -2.58 5.12 -9.40
N GLY A 3 -1.77 4.09 -9.62
CA GLY A 3 -1.73 2.89 -8.76
C GLY A 3 -0.86 3.01 -7.50
N VAL A 4 0.01 4.01 -7.41
CA VAL A 4 0.89 4.21 -6.23
C VAL A 4 0.17 4.94 -5.08
N PRO A 5 -0.57 6.05 -5.33
CA PRO A 5 -1.29 6.73 -4.24
C PRO A 5 -2.47 5.94 -3.66
N SER A 6 -2.95 4.90 -4.36
CA SER A 6 -4.04 4.05 -3.86
C SER A 6 -3.58 3.02 -2.83
N VAL A 7 -2.27 2.79 -2.70
CA VAL A 7 -1.69 1.80 -1.77
C VAL A 7 -0.77 2.44 -0.73
N ILE A 8 -0.23 3.62 -1.02
CA ILE A 8 0.61 4.38 -0.10
C ILE A 8 -0.21 5.48 0.59
N GLU A 9 -0.19 5.46 1.91
CA GLU A 9 -0.64 6.54 2.80
C GLU A 9 0.58 7.28 3.36
N ASP A 10 0.64 8.58 3.09
CA ASP A 10 1.80 9.41 3.41
C ASP A 10 2.13 9.39 4.91
N ARG A 11 3.41 9.17 5.23
CA ARG A 11 3.98 9.01 6.59
C ARG A 11 3.46 7.85 7.43
N ALA A 12 2.48 7.08 6.93
CA ALA A 12 1.97 5.89 7.57
C ALA A 12 2.71 4.64 7.07
N ASN A 13 2.70 4.40 5.75
CA ASN A 13 3.30 3.21 5.12
C ASN A 13 4.21 3.56 3.94
N GLY A 14 4.50 4.84 3.75
CA GLY A 14 5.44 5.34 2.75
C GLY A 14 5.60 6.85 2.87
N LEU A 15 6.33 7.45 1.93
CA LEU A 15 6.50 8.89 1.84
C LEU A 15 6.12 9.32 0.42
N LEU A 16 5.10 10.16 0.31
CA LEU A 16 4.65 10.67 -0.98
C LEU A 16 5.34 11.99 -1.30
N VAL A 17 5.83 12.09 -2.53
CA VAL A 17 6.41 13.32 -3.07
C VAL A 17 5.57 13.80 -4.26
N PRO A 18 5.49 15.13 -4.50
CA PRO A 18 4.83 15.65 -5.68
C PRO A 18 5.44 15.10 -6.97
N PRO A 19 4.62 14.86 -8.01
CA PRO A 19 5.11 14.37 -9.28
C PRO A 19 5.94 15.45 -10.00
N ARG A 20 7.04 15.03 -10.64
CA ARG A 20 7.93 15.91 -11.43
C ARG A 20 8.63 17.00 -10.62
N GLU A 21 8.84 16.77 -9.33
CA GLU A 21 9.65 17.62 -8.46
C GLU A 21 10.89 16.85 -7.96
N PRO A 22 12.00 16.86 -8.73
CA PRO A 22 13.22 16.13 -8.38
C PRO A 22 13.81 16.53 -7.02
N GLU A 23 13.70 17.82 -6.65
CA GLU A 23 14.18 18.34 -5.38
C GLU A 23 13.38 17.75 -4.20
N ALA A 24 12.06 17.61 -4.35
CA ALA A 24 11.21 16.98 -3.35
C ALA A 24 11.51 15.49 -3.20
N LEU A 25 11.77 14.79 -4.32
CA LEU A 25 12.22 13.39 -4.30
C LEU A 25 13.56 13.25 -3.58
N ALA A 26 14.54 14.10 -3.90
CA ALA A 26 15.85 14.08 -3.27
C ALA A 26 15.73 14.31 -1.75
N ALA A 27 14.94 15.30 -1.33
CA ALA A 27 14.70 15.57 0.09
C ALA A 27 14.06 14.36 0.81
N GLY A 28 13.05 13.72 0.22
CA GLY A 28 12.42 12.54 0.80
C GLY A 28 13.36 11.34 0.91
N LEU A 29 14.23 11.14 -0.08
CA LEU A 29 15.26 10.09 -0.02
C LEU A 29 16.31 10.40 1.05
N THR A 30 16.76 11.65 1.18
CA THR A 30 17.69 12.08 2.23
C THR A 30 17.10 11.87 3.61
N GLU A 31 15.83 12.24 3.83
CA GLU A 31 15.12 12.00 5.10
C GLU A 31 15.15 10.51 5.48
N LEU A 32 14.85 9.61 4.53
CA LEU A 32 14.89 8.16 4.78
C LEU A 32 16.29 7.59 4.98
N ILE A 33 17.33 8.22 4.39
CA ILE A 33 18.73 7.80 4.58
C ILE A 33 19.20 8.19 5.99
N ASP A 34 18.91 9.43 6.39
CA ASP A 34 19.39 10.01 7.65
C ASP A 34 18.60 9.51 8.86
N ASP A 35 17.31 9.22 8.71
CA ASP A 35 16.43 8.70 9.78
C ASP A 35 16.16 7.19 9.60
N THR A 36 16.94 6.38 10.33
CA THR A 36 16.80 4.92 10.31
C THR A 36 15.50 4.42 10.92
N ASP A 37 15.03 5.06 12.00
CA ASP A 37 13.82 4.64 12.71
C ASP A 37 12.58 4.88 11.84
N LEU A 38 12.53 6.04 11.18
CA LEU A 38 11.50 6.35 10.19
C LEU A 38 11.47 5.33 9.06
N ARG A 39 12.63 5.04 8.47
CA ARG A 39 12.76 4.08 7.36
C ARG A 39 12.28 2.69 7.75
N GLU A 40 12.67 2.19 8.92
CA GLU A 40 12.26 0.87 9.40
C GLU A 40 10.76 0.81 9.71
N ARG A 41 10.22 1.84 10.37
CA ARG A 41 8.79 1.92 10.68
C ARG A 41 7.93 1.91 9.42
N LEU A 42 8.25 2.77 8.44
CA LEU A 42 7.49 2.85 7.19
C LEU A 42 7.59 1.54 6.40
N GLY A 43 8.78 0.96 6.29
CA GLY A 43 8.99 -0.31 5.58
C GLY A 43 8.22 -1.47 6.22
N LYS A 44 8.20 -1.54 7.56
CA LYS A 44 7.42 -2.56 8.28
C LYS A 44 5.91 -2.39 8.04
N GLN A 45 5.39 -1.17 8.18
CA GLN A 45 3.96 -0.93 7.95
C GLN A 45 3.57 -1.23 6.49
N ALA A 46 4.40 -0.85 5.52
CA ALA A 46 4.19 -1.16 4.10
C ALA A 46 4.08 -2.67 3.85
N GLN A 47 4.93 -3.46 4.50
CA GLN A 47 4.90 -4.91 4.38
C GLN A 47 3.62 -5.50 4.99
N GLU A 48 3.24 -5.06 6.18
CA GLU A 48 2.01 -5.50 6.86
C GLU A 48 0.78 -5.16 6.01
N ASP A 49 0.70 -3.95 5.47
CA ASP A 49 -0.40 -3.52 4.61
C ASP A 49 -0.46 -4.32 3.30
N ALA A 50 0.69 -4.59 2.68
CA ALA A 50 0.77 -5.38 1.46
C ALA A 50 0.23 -6.81 1.67
N VAL A 51 0.60 -7.45 2.78
CA VAL A 51 0.10 -8.80 3.12
C VAL A 51 -1.40 -8.76 3.43
N ALA A 52 -1.84 -7.78 4.22
CA ALA A 52 -3.22 -7.69 4.68
C ALA A 52 -4.22 -7.33 3.57
N ARG A 53 -3.84 -6.44 2.64
CA ARG A 53 -4.75 -5.89 1.61
C ARG A 53 -4.54 -6.49 0.22
N HIS A 54 -3.33 -6.96 -0.07
CA HIS A 54 -2.96 -7.46 -1.41
C HIS A 54 -2.43 -8.89 -1.39
N GLY A 55 -2.45 -9.56 -0.24
CA GLY A 55 -2.12 -10.98 -0.14
C GLY A 55 -3.11 -11.87 -0.87
N LEU A 56 -2.68 -13.11 -1.17
CA LEU A 56 -3.50 -14.12 -1.84
C LEU A 56 -4.76 -14.50 -1.04
N GLY A 57 -4.67 -14.49 0.29
CA GLY A 57 -5.80 -14.84 1.18
C GLY A 57 -7.01 -13.91 1.02
N PRO A 58 -6.86 -12.59 1.20
CA PRO A 58 -7.91 -11.61 0.92
C PRO A 58 -8.49 -11.73 -0.50
N MET A 59 -7.63 -11.91 -1.51
CA MET A 59 -8.09 -12.07 -2.90
C MET A 59 -8.99 -13.30 -3.07
N VAL A 60 -8.60 -14.45 -2.53
CA VAL A 60 -9.39 -15.68 -2.60
C VAL A 60 -10.75 -15.50 -1.94
N LYS A 61 -10.80 -14.90 -0.74
CA LYS A 61 -12.06 -14.63 -0.04
C LYS A 61 -13.02 -13.74 -0.82
N GLU A 62 -12.50 -12.72 -1.50
CA GLU A 62 -13.33 -11.85 -2.34
C GLU A 62 -13.89 -12.60 -3.54
N VAL A 63 -13.11 -13.48 -4.17
CA VAL A 63 -13.58 -14.32 -5.28
C VAL A 63 -14.62 -15.35 -4.79
N GLU A 64 -14.38 -15.99 -3.64
CA GLU A 64 -15.32 -16.91 -3.00
C GLU A 64 -16.65 -16.23 -2.72
N ARG A 65 -16.62 -15.03 -2.12
CA ARG A 65 -17.82 -14.22 -1.82
C ARG A 65 -18.66 -13.95 -3.07
N VAL A 66 -18.02 -13.58 -4.19
CA VAL A 66 -18.73 -13.36 -5.45
C VAL A 66 -19.43 -14.63 -5.95
N TYR A 67 -18.79 -15.79 -5.81
CA TYR A 67 -19.44 -17.06 -6.17
C TYR A 67 -20.59 -17.42 -5.23
N GLU A 68 -20.43 -17.20 -3.92
CA GLU A 68 -21.49 -17.40 -2.93
C GLU A 68 -22.71 -16.51 -3.20
N ASP A 69 -22.49 -15.23 -3.49
CA ASP A 69 -23.56 -14.27 -3.80
C ASP A 69 -24.38 -14.71 -5.02
N VAL A 70 -23.72 -15.13 -6.12
CA VAL A 70 -24.40 -15.60 -7.34
C VAL A 70 -25.18 -16.90 -7.12
N LEU A 71 -24.64 -17.81 -6.30
CA LEU A 71 -25.34 -19.05 -5.95
C LEU A 71 -26.57 -18.79 -5.06
N ALA A 72 -26.49 -17.79 -4.18
CA ALA A 72 -27.60 -17.38 -3.32
C ALA A 72 -28.73 -16.68 -4.09
N GLU A 73 -28.41 -15.90 -5.13
CA GLU A 73 -29.42 -15.26 -6.01
C GLU A 73 -30.16 -16.24 -6.94
N SER A 74 -29.61 -17.44 -7.14
CA SER A 74 -30.18 -18.47 -8.02
C SER A 74 -31.13 -19.45 -7.32
N SER A 75 -31.41 -19.26 -6.03
CA SER A 75 -32.38 -20.04 -5.22
C SER A 75 -33.61 -19.22 -4.89
#